data_AF-A0A1Y1L027-F1
#
_entry.id   AF-A0A1Y1L027-F1
#
_cell.length_a   1.000
_cell.length_b   1.000
_cell.length_c   1.000
_cell.angle_alpha   90.00
_cell.angle_beta   90.00
_cell.angle_gamma   90.00
#
_symmetry.space_group_name_H-M   'P 1'
#
loop_
_entity.id
_entity.type
_entity.pdbx_description
1 polymer ?
#
loop_
_entity_poly.entity_id
_entity_poly.type
_entity_poly.pdbx_seq_one_letter_code
_entity_poly.pdbx_strand_id
1 'polypeptide(L)'
;LNKLSVAELKALVSIPEVVEWHDVSSSDPRVLVQIKAQRNVVPVPTHWSLKREYLSSKRGIEKSPFRLPQFISDTGITEMRDAVLEKQAEQTLKQKQRERVAPKMGRLDIDYQKLYDAFFRFQTKPELTRFGEVYYEGKEAEVDYQHFRPG
;
A
#
# COMPACT_ATOMS: atom_id res chain seq x y z
N LEU A 1 -25.34 35.94 7.23
CA LEU A 1 -23.98 35.48 6.84
C LEU A 1 -23.00 35.91 7.93
N ASN A 2 -22.96 35.20 9.07
CA ASN A 2 -21.97 35.43 10.13
C ASN A 2 -20.95 34.29 10.09
N LYS A 3 -20.02 34.36 9.13
CA LYS A 3 -18.92 33.41 9.02
C LYS A 3 -17.83 33.84 10.01
N LEU A 4 -17.47 32.97 10.96
CA LEU A 4 -16.33 33.20 11.85
C LEU A 4 -15.04 33.24 11.03
N SER A 5 -14.10 34.07 11.42
CA SER A 5 -12.73 33.99 10.93
C SER A 5 -12.03 32.75 11.50
N VAL A 6 -10.97 32.29 10.82
CA VAL A 6 -10.17 31.14 11.31
C VAL A 6 -9.53 31.47 12.66
N ALA A 7 -9.13 32.72 12.88
CA ALA A 7 -8.56 33.18 14.14
C ALA A 7 -9.56 33.09 15.30
N GLU A 8 -10.79 33.55 15.08
CA GLU A 8 -11.87 33.44 16.08
C GLU A 8 -12.22 31.98 16.37
N LEU A 9 -12.29 31.13 15.34
CA LEU A 9 -12.59 29.70 15.53
C LEU A 9 -11.49 29.01 16.33
N LYS A 10 -10.21 29.31 16.07
CA LYS A 10 -9.08 28.81 16.85
C LYS A 10 -9.11 29.28 18.30
N ALA A 11 -9.53 30.53 18.55
CA ALA A 11 -9.64 31.07 19.90
C ALA A 11 -10.74 30.41 20.75
N LEU A 12 -11.78 29.84 20.11
CA LEU A 12 -12.93 29.23 20.79
C LEU A 12 -12.75 27.73 21.12
N VAL A 13 -11.76 27.08 20.51
CA VAL A 13 -11.58 25.62 20.55
C VAL A 13 -10.41 25.26 21.46
N SER A 14 -10.53 24.16 22.20
CA SER A 14 -9.49 23.66 23.11
C SER A 14 -8.23 23.16 22.39
N ILE A 15 -8.38 22.53 21.22
CA ILE A 15 -7.30 22.04 20.36
C ILE A 15 -7.30 22.85 19.06
N PRO A 16 -6.63 24.01 18.99
CA PRO A 16 -6.68 24.89 17.82
C PRO A 16 -5.92 24.36 16.60
N GLU A 17 -5.08 23.33 16.77
CA GLU A 17 -4.25 22.75 15.71
C GLU A 17 -5.06 21.97 14.67
N VAL A 18 -6.21 21.39 15.06
CA VAL A 18 -7.07 20.63 14.13
C VAL A 18 -7.91 21.53 13.21
N VAL A 19 -7.90 22.86 13.44
CA VAL A 19 -8.70 23.83 12.69
C VAL A 19 -8.02 24.14 11.35
N GLU A 20 -8.70 23.79 10.27
CA GLU A 20 -8.27 24.05 8.90
C GLU A 20 -9.01 25.27 8.32
N TRP A 21 -8.42 25.90 7.30
CA TRP A 21 -8.96 27.14 6.70
C TRP A 21 -10.34 26.96 6.05
N HIS A 22 -10.70 25.73 5.67
CA HIS A 22 -12.01 25.43 5.07
C HIS A 22 -13.12 25.18 6.11
N ASP A 23 -12.77 24.98 7.38
CA ASP A 23 -13.74 24.61 8.43
C ASP A 23 -14.73 25.73 8.73
N VAL A 24 -14.30 26.99 8.57
CA VAL A 24 -15.17 28.16 8.71
C VAL A 24 -16.30 28.19 7.67
N SER A 25 -16.18 27.47 6.55
CA SER A 25 -17.22 27.36 5.51
C SER A 25 -18.23 26.24 5.77
N SER A 26 -18.03 25.44 6.81
CA SER A 26 -18.99 24.41 7.23
C SER A 26 -20.33 25.03 7.64
N SER A 27 -21.41 24.25 7.52
CA SER A 27 -22.72 24.63 8.07
C SER A 27 -22.68 24.85 9.58
N ASP A 28 -21.87 24.05 10.30
CA ASP A 28 -21.58 24.23 11.71
C ASP A 28 -20.07 24.05 11.98
N PRO A 29 -19.29 25.15 12.04
CA PRO A 29 -17.86 25.08 12.29
C PRO A 29 -17.50 24.60 13.70
N ARG A 30 -18.35 24.85 14.72
CA ARG A 30 -18.04 24.50 16.11
C ARG A 30 -18.16 23.00 16.33
N VAL A 31 -19.27 22.41 15.85
CA VAL A 31 -19.51 20.97 15.96
C VAL A 31 -18.51 20.19 15.11
N LEU A 32 -18.20 20.65 13.90
CA LEU A 32 -17.20 20.02 13.04
C LEU A 32 -15.84 19.89 13.75
N VAL A 33 -15.36 20.99 14.33
CA VAL A 33 -14.08 21.00 15.01
C VAL A 33 -14.11 20.14 16.27
N GLN A 34 -15.23 20.14 17.02
CA GLN A 34 -15.40 19.25 18.16
C GLN A 34 -15.29 17.77 17.76
N ILE A 35 -15.86 17.37 16.62
CA ILE A 35 -15.72 16.01 16.09
C ILE A 35 -14.29 15.72 15.66
N LYS A 36 -13.63 16.64 14.93
CA LYS A 36 -12.22 16.48 14.52
C LYS A 36 -11.27 16.35 15.71
N ALA A 37 -11.56 17.03 16.80
CA ALA A 37 -10.76 17.01 18.03
C ALA A 37 -10.98 15.74 18.88
N GLN A 38 -11.95 14.90 18.53
CA GLN A 38 -12.31 13.74 19.34
C GLN A 38 -11.23 12.65 19.23
N ARG A 39 -11.02 11.94 20.34
CA ARG A 39 -9.99 10.90 20.44
C ARG A 39 -10.23 9.79 19.41
N ASN A 40 -9.16 9.35 18.76
CA ASN A 40 -9.13 8.28 17.77
C ASN A 40 -9.94 8.56 16.49
N VAL A 41 -10.28 9.83 16.21
CA VAL A 41 -10.84 10.22 14.92
C VAL A 41 -9.72 10.27 13.89
N VAL A 42 -9.94 9.60 12.77
CA VAL A 42 -9.03 9.64 11.61
C VAL A 42 -9.47 10.78 10.70
N PRO A 43 -8.57 11.72 10.35
CA PRO A 43 -8.94 12.87 9.51
C PRO A 43 -9.31 12.42 8.10
N VAL A 44 -10.08 13.26 7.42
CA VAL A 44 -10.44 13.05 6.01
C VAL A 44 -9.15 13.10 5.17
N PRO A 45 -8.93 12.15 4.24
CA PRO A 45 -7.75 12.13 3.39
C PRO A 45 -7.57 13.43 2.58
N THR A 46 -6.37 14.01 2.58
CA THR A 46 -6.06 15.34 2.02
C THR A 46 -6.40 15.52 0.53
N HIS A 47 -6.52 14.43 -0.23
CA HIS A 47 -6.77 14.47 -1.66
C HIS A 47 -8.18 14.93 -2.06
N TRP A 48 -9.12 15.02 -1.12
CA TRP A 48 -10.51 15.44 -1.39
C TRP A 48 -10.63 16.80 -2.08
N SER A 49 -9.67 17.69 -1.83
CA SER A 49 -9.64 19.06 -2.36
C SER A 49 -8.79 19.20 -3.63
N LEU A 50 -8.12 18.13 -4.06
CA LEU A 50 -7.26 18.15 -5.24
C LEU A 50 -8.11 18.04 -6.51
N LYS A 51 -7.73 18.78 -7.54
CA LYS A 51 -8.40 18.74 -8.86
C LYS A 51 -8.04 17.50 -9.69
N ARG A 52 -7.04 16.73 -9.25
CA ARG A 52 -6.53 15.54 -9.95
C ARG A 52 -7.14 14.28 -9.36
N GLU A 53 -7.26 13.23 -10.18
CA GLU A 53 -7.63 11.91 -9.69
C GLU A 53 -6.58 11.39 -8.69
N TYR A 54 -7.02 10.70 -7.64
CA TYR A 54 -6.21 10.37 -6.46
C TYR A 54 -4.82 9.75 -6.75
N LEU A 55 -4.69 8.89 -7.77
CA LEU A 55 -3.44 8.20 -8.14
C LEU A 55 -2.85 8.66 -9.48
N SER A 56 -3.25 9.83 -9.98
CA SER A 56 -2.86 10.28 -11.33
C SER A 56 -1.36 10.52 -11.49
N SER A 57 -0.65 10.91 -10.42
CA SER A 57 0.77 11.29 -10.48
C SER A 57 1.68 10.08 -10.62
N LYS A 58 1.18 8.87 -10.30
CA LYS A 58 1.92 7.62 -10.47
C LYS A 58 1.98 7.11 -11.92
N ARG A 59 1.28 7.73 -12.87
CA ARG A 59 1.23 7.26 -14.27
C ARG A 59 2.58 7.29 -15.00
N GLY A 60 3.56 8.07 -14.52
CA GLY A 60 4.91 8.16 -15.10
C GLY A 60 6.02 7.47 -14.29
N ILE A 61 5.67 6.84 -13.17
CA ILE A 61 6.65 6.21 -12.28
C ILE A 61 6.61 4.70 -12.52
N GLU A 62 7.75 4.11 -12.88
CA GLU A 62 7.84 2.67 -13.03
C GLU A 62 7.75 2.01 -11.65
N LYS A 63 6.69 1.21 -11.46
CA LYS A 63 6.49 0.43 -10.25
C LYS A 63 7.31 -0.86 -10.35
N SER A 64 8.11 -1.14 -9.33
CA SER A 64 8.82 -2.42 -9.24
C SER A 64 7.83 -3.60 -9.24
N PRO A 65 8.21 -4.75 -9.82
CA PRO A 65 7.41 -5.97 -9.74
C PRO A 65 7.16 -6.38 -8.28
N PHE A 66 6.11 -7.16 -8.08
CA PHE A 66 5.81 -7.68 -6.75
C PHE A 66 6.95 -8.56 -6.23
N ARG A 67 7.50 -8.22 -5.08
CA ARG A 67 8.50 -9.03 -4.38
C ARG A 67 7.82 -10.01 -3.45
N LEU A 68 8.08 -11.30 -3.64
CA LEU A 68 7.58 -12.33 -2.73
C LEU A 68 8.19 -12.17 -1.33
N PRO A 69 7.43 -12.48 -0.26
CA PRO A 69 8.00 -12.61 1.08
C PRO A 69 9.14 -13.63 1.10
N GLN A 70 10.14 -13.39 1.94
CA GLN A 70 11.39 -14.17 1.94
C GLN A 70 11.12 -15.68 2.11
N PHE A 71 10.29 -16.07 3.07
CA PHE A 71 9.96 -17.48 3.32
C PHE A 71 9.30 -18.19 2.13
N ILE A 72 8.61 -17.45 1.24
CA ILE A 72 8.07 -18.01 -0.01
C ILE A 72 9.16 -18.04 -1.08
N SER A 73 9.97 -16.99 -1.18
CA SER A 73 11.08 -16.92 -2.15
C SER A 73 12.08 -18.06 -1.93
N ASP A 74 12.38 -18.39 -0.68
CA ASP A 74 13.32 -19.46 -0.29
C ASP A 74 12.86 -20.87 -0.72
N THR A 75 11.59 -21.02 -1.08
CA THR A 75 11.11 -22.27 -1.69
C THR A 75 11.73 -22.52 -3.07
N GLY A 76 12.30 -21.49 -3.72
CA GLY A 76 12.84 -21.55 -5.07
C GLY A 76 11.76 -21.51 -6.17
N ILE A 77 10.50 -21.25 -5.81
CA ILE A 77 9.37 -21.21 -6.75
C ILE A 77 9.55 -20.14 -7.84
N THR A 78 10.14 -19.00 -7.51
CA THR A 78 10.37 -17.89 -8.45
C THR A 78 11.26 -18.35 -9.59
N GLU A 79 12.44 -18.89 -9.27
CA GLU A 79 13.43 -19.35 -10.25
C GLU A 79 12.87 -20.48 -11.13
N MET A 80 12.18 -21.44 -10.54
CA MET A 80 11.54 -22.53 -11.28
C MET A 80 10.47 -22.01 -12.25
N ARG A 81 9.66 -21.04 -11.81
CA ARG A 81 8.61 -20.47 -12.64
C ARG A 81 9.19 -19.60 -13.76
N ASP A 82 10.22 -18.83 -13.47
CA ASP A 82 10.88 -17.96 -14.45
C ASP A 82 11.54 -18.80 -15.55
N ALA A 83 12.26 -19.87 -15.20
CA ALA A 83 12.82 -20.81 -16.17
C ALA A 83 11.74 -21.46 -17.06
N VAL A 84 10.55 -21.76 -16.52
CA VAL A 84 9.42 -22.28 -17.30
C VAL A 84 8.85 -21.21 -18.23
N LEU A 85 8.75 -19.96 -17.79
CA LEU A 85 8.26 -18.85 -18.60
C LEU A 85 9.22 -18.51 -19.74
N GLU A 86 10.52 -18.49 -19.50
CA GLU A 86 11.56 -18.30 -20.51
C GLU A 86 11.49 -19.40 -21.58
N LYS A 87 11.40 -20.66 -21.15
CA LYS A 87 11.23 -21.79 -22.06
C LYS A 87 9.94 -21.71 -22.88
N GLN A 88 8.85 -21.20 -22.30
CA GLN A 88 7.58 -20.98 -23.03
C GLN A 88 7.64 -19.80 -24.01
N ALA A 89 8.49 -18.81 -23.75
CA ALA A 89 8.71 -17.68 -24.64
C ALA A 89 9.47 -18.12 -25.90
N GLU A 90 10.46 -19.01 -25.77
CA GLU A 90 11.24 -19.57 -26.89
C GLU A 90 10.44 -20.57 -27.75
N GLN A 91 9.36 -21.14 -27.20
CA GLN A 91 8.57 -22.15 -27.89
C GLN A 91 7.79 -21.60 -29.09
N THR A 92 7.96 -22.27 -30.23
CA THR A 92 7.21 -21.99 -31.45
C THR A 92 5.72 -22.36 -31.34
N LEU A 93 4.86 -21.74 -32.15
CA LEU A 93 3.42 -22.04 -32.19
C LEU A 93 3.11 -23.53 -32.45
N LYS A 94 3.92 -24.20 -33.29
CA LYS A 94 3.80 -25.63 -33.57
C LYS A 94 4.12 -26.50 -32.34
N GLN A 95 5.14 -26.12 -31.57
CA GLN A 95 5.47 -26.80 -30.31
C GLN A 95 4.35 -26.61 -29.27
N LYS A 96 3.80 -25.39 -29.13
CA LYS A 96 2.66 -25.12 -28.25
C LYS A 96 1.43 -25.95 -28.59
N GLN A 97 1.10 -26.10 -29.88
CA GLN A 97 -0.03 -26.96 -30.32
C GLN A 97 0.18 -28.44 -29.99
N ARG A 98 1.41 -28.96 -30.13
CA ARG A 98 1.73 -30.35 -29.78
C ARG A 98 1.64 -30.59 -28.27
N GLU A 99 2.18 -29.67 -27.47
CA GLU A 99 2.14 -29.77 -26.00
C GLU A 99 0.71 -29.67 -25.44
N ARG A 100 -0.22 -29.03 -26.16
CA ARG A 100 -1.65 -29.00 -25.79
C ARG A 100 -2.30 -30.39 -25.85
N VAL A 101 -1.89 -31.24 -26.80
CA VAL A 101 -2.47 -32.58 -27.00
C VAL A 101 -1.70 -33.64 -26.20
N ALA A 102 -0.39 -33.48 -26.04
CA ALA A 102 0.46 -34.37 -25.28
C ALA A 102 1.37 -33.57 -24.33
N PRO A 103 0.88 -33.15 -23.16
CA PRO A 103 1.65 -32.35 -22.22
C PRO A 103 2.72 -33.20 -21.52
N LYS A 104 3.90 -32.60 -21.31
CA LYS A 104 4.92 -33.15 -20.41
C LYS A 104 4.56 -32.73 -18.98
N MET A 105 4.11 -33.69 -18.17
CA MET A 105 3.77 -33.50 -16.76
C MET A 105 5.03 -33.26 -15.90
N GLY A 106 4.86 -32.70 -14.69
CA GLY A 106 5.95 -32.54 -13.73
C GLY A 106 6.94 -31.41 -14.02
N ARG A 107 6.51 -30.33 -14.72
CA ARG A 107 7.39 -29.19 -15.04
C ARG A 107 7.83 -28.37 -13.83
N LEU A 108 7.06 -28.43 -12.75
CA LEU A 108 7.28 -27.71 -11.49
C LEU A 108 7.00 -28.71 -10.38
N ASP A 109 7.96 -29.59 -10.12
CA ASP A 109 7.86 -30.55 -9.01
C ASP A 109 8.59 -29.97 -7.80
N ILE A 110 7.82 -29.65 -6.77
CA ILE A 110 8.31 -29.04 -5.54
C ILE A 110 7.90 -29.93 -4.40
N ASP A 111 8.85 -30.26 -3.54
CA ASP A 111 8.59 -31.06 -2.36
C ASP A 111 7.52 -30.38 -1.48
N TYR A 112 6.44 -31.11 -1.24
CA TYR A 112 5.36 -30.69 -0.36
C TYR A 112 5.85 -30.35 1.04
N GLN A 113 6.86 -31.07 1.55
CA GLN A 113 7.42 -30.78 2.87
C GLN A 113 8.08 -29.40 2.91
N LYS A 114 8.74 -29.00 1.83
CA LYS A 114 9.35 -27.66 1.70
C LYS A 114 8.29 -26.56 1.72
N LEU A 115 7.17 -26.77 1.04
CA LEU A 115 6.04 -25.83 1.07
C LEU A 115 5.41 -25.76 2.45
N TYR A 116 5.20 -26.90 3.10
CA TYR A 116 4.67 -26.95 4.46
C TYR A 116 5.58 -26.18 5.42
N ASP A 117 6.89 -26.43 5.38
CA ASP A 117 7.85 -25.76 6.26
C ASP A 117 7.89 -24.25 6.01
N ALA A 118 7.80 -23.80 4.76
CA ALA A 118 7.75 -22.37 4.43
C ALA A 118 6.58 -21.63 5.10
N PHE A 119 5.38 -22.22 5.08
CA PHE A 119 4.17 -21.59 5.62
C PHE A 119 3.95 -21.81 7.11
N PHE A 120 4.50 -22.88 7.70
CA PHE A 120 4.25 -23.23 9.11
C PHE A 120 5.46 -23.08 10.03
N ARG A 121 6.68 -23.23 9.51
CA ARG A 121 7.92 -23.12 10.31
C ARG A 121 8.64 -21.79 10.09
N PHE A 122 8.71 -21.32 8.86
CA PHE A 122 9.49 -20.13 8.48
C PHE A 122 8.64 -18.87 8.25
N GLN A 123 7.34 -18.94 8.50
CA GLN A 123 6.45 -17.80 8.32
C GLN A 123 6.88 -16.61 9.19
N THR A 124 7.05 -15.45 8.55
CA THR A 124 7.32 -14.19 9.24
C THR A 124 6.11 -13.28 9.20
N LYS A 125 5.89 -12.54 10.29
CA LYS A 125 4.83 -11.54 10.35
C LYS A 125 5.20 -10.36 9.44
N PRO A 126 4.31 -9.92 8.53
CA PRO A 126 4.58 -8.75 7.71
C PRO A 126 4.58 -7.48 8.55
N GLU A 127 5.17 -6.42 8.01
CA GLU A 127 5.06 -5.08 8.57
C GLU A 127 3.60 -4.61 8.48
N LEU A 128 3.06 -4.19 9.62
CA LEU A 128 1.68 -3.71 9.75
C LEU A 128 1.72 -2.23 10.15
N THR A 129 0.79 -1.46 9.60
CA THR A 129 0.60 -0.05 9.95
C THR A 129 -0.23 0.09 11.22
N ARG A 130 -0.03 1.18 11.95
CA ARG A 130 -0.81 1.48 13.17
C ARG A 130 -2.20 2.03 12.81
N PHE A 131 -3.09 2.02 13.80
CA PHE A 131 -4.39 2.70 13.68
C PHE A 131 -4.19 4.20 13.43
N GLY A 132 -4.97 4.77 12.52
CA GLY A 132 -4.90 6.18 12.14
C GLY A 132 -3.95 6.48 10.99
N GLU A 133 -3.12 5.52 10.59
CA GLU A 133 -2.33 5.66 9.37
C GLU A 133 -3.20 5.52 8.12
N VAL A 134 -3.23 6.57 7.31
CA VAL A 134 -3.95 6.60 6.04
C VAL A 134 -2.93 6.58 4.90
N TYR A 135 -3.26 5.88 3.82
CA TYR A 135 -2.45 5.91 2.60
C TYR A 135 -2.74 7.18 1.79
N TYR A 136 -1.68 7.81 1.28
CA TYR A 136 -1.75 8.89 0.31
C TYR A 136 -0.72 8.66 -0.79
N GLU A 137 -0.95 9.30 -1.92
CA GLU A 137 -0.03 9.23 -3.04
C GLU A 137 1.35 9.78 -2.62
N GLY A 138 2.39 8.94 -2.68
CA GLY A 138 3.74 9.27 -2.25
C GLY A 138 4.15 8.71 -0.89
N LYS A 139 3.21 8.13 -0.12
CA LYS A 139 3.50 7.53 1.20
C LYS A 139 4.61 6.48 1.13
N GLU A 140 4.73 5.73 0.04
CA GLU A 140 5.77 4.70 -0.13
C GLU A 140 7.18 5.26 -0.34
N ALA A 141 7.30 6.54 -0.72
CA ALA A 141 8.59 7.20 -0.96
C ALA A 141 9.13 7.89 0.29
N GLU A 142 8.32 7.97 1.36
CA GLU A 142 8.73 8.55 2.63
C GLU A 142 9.67 7.61 3.37
N VAL A 143 10.79 8.16 3.84
CA VAL A 143 11.79 7.41 4.58
C VAL A 143 11.48 7.50 6.07
N ASP A 144 11.44 6.35 6.75
CA ASP A 144 11.31 6.33 8.20
C ASP A 144 12.64 6.69 8.86
N TYR A 145 12.67 7.85 9.53
CA TYR A 145 13.86 8.34 10.22
C TYR A 145 14.11 7.70 11.59
N GLN A 146 13.20 6.84 12.09
CA GLN A 146 13.30 6.25 13.43
C GLN A 146 14.56 5.40 13.66
N HIS A 147 15.17 4.89 12.60
CA HIS A 147 16.35 4.03 12.67
C HIS A 147 17.67 4.80 12.65
N PHE A 148 17.65 6.11 12.39
CA PHE A 148 18.86 6.93 12.38
C PHE A 148 19.11 7.53 13.77
N ARG A 149 20.32 7.32 14.30
CA ARG A 149 20.78 7.93 15.56
C ARG A 149 22.06 8.73 15.28
N PRO A 150 22.26 9.88 15.95
CA PRO A 150 23.50 10.62 15.82
C PRO A 150 24.64 9.88 16.55
N GLY A 151 25.79 9.74 15.88
CA GLY A 151 27.01 9.11 16.40
C GLY A 151 27.23 7.70 15.86
#